data_AF-R9BV20-F1
#
_entry.id   AF-R9BV20-F1
#
_cell.length_a   1.000
_cell.length_b   1.000
_cell.length_c   1.000
_cell.angle_alpha   90.00
_cell.angle_beta   90.00
_cell.angle_gamma   90.00
#
_symmetry.space_group_name_H-M   'P 1'
#
loop_
_entity.id
_entity.type
_entity.pdbx_description
1 polymer ?
#
loop_
_entity_poly.entity_id
_entity_poly.type
_entity_poly.pdbx_seq_one_letter_code
_entity_poly.pdbx_strand_id
1 'polypeptide(L)'
;MKIRDITVSAILIALTIIILYLNLLLPISTLSILTLASLLVPIALIKSSIKSAFSVYIISSIIGFFILPINIISLYASFFGIYGIIKYYIEKINKFYLEIILKLIFLTLF
;
A
#
# COMPACT_ATOMS: atom_id res chain seq x y z
N MET A 1 -19.62 -1.13 -4.14
CA MET A 1 -18.97 0.01 -3.47
C MET A 1 -19.93 1.17 -3.55
N LYS A 2 -20.09 1.94 -2.48
CA LYS A 2 -20.88 3.18 -2.53
C LYS A 2 -20.06 4.26 -3.25
N ILE A 3 -20.72 5.28 -3.81
CA ILE A 3 -20.06 6.39 -4.52
C ILE A 3 -18.94 7.04 -3.68
N ARG A 4 -19.19 7.20 -2.37
CA ARG A 4 -18.22 7.71 -1.40
C ARG A 4 -16.95 6.86 -1.30
N ASP A 5 -17.06 5.54 -1.42
CA ASP A 5 -15.92 4.63 -1.32
C ASP A 5 -15.02 4.76 -2.55
N ILE A 6 -15.66 4.96 -3.72
CA ILE A 6 -14.98 5.13 -5.01
C ILE A 6 -14.20 6.44 -5.00
N THR A 7 -14.83 7.55 -4.58
CA THR A 7 -14.16 8.85 -4.52
C THR A 7 -13.00 8.86 -3.54
N VAL A 8 -13.16 8.27 -2.34
CA VAL A 8 -12.05 8.13 -1.38
C VAL A 8 -10.91 7.30 -1.97
N SER A 9 -11.20 6.17 -2.62
CA SER A 9 -10.16 5.36 -3.26
C SER A 9 -9.43 6.11 -4.37
N ALA A 10 -10.14 6.85 -5.23
CA ALA A 10 -9.53 7.62 -6.31
C ALA A 10 -8.57 8.71 -5.78
N ILE A 11 -8.96 9.43 -4.73
CA ILE A 11 -8.12 10.45 -4.09
C ILE A 11 -6.87 9.80 -3.49
N LEU A 12 -7.03 8.67 -2.81
CA LEU A 12 -5.89 7.95 -2.23
C LEU A 12 -4.94 7.39 -3.30
N ILE A 13 -5.47 6.92 -4.43
CA ILE A 13 -4.66 6.49 -5.58
C ILE A 13 -3.82 7.66 -6.11
N ALA A 14 -4.45 8.81 -6.37
CA ALA A 14 -3.73 9.99 -6.84
C ALA A 14 -2.62 10.39 -5.85
N LEU A 15 -2.94 10.38 -4.55
CA LEU A 15 -1.97 10.70 -3.50
C LEU A 15 -0.82 9.68 -3.43
N THR A 16 -1.09 8.37 -3.57
CA THR A 16 -0.03 7.35 -3.61
C THR A 16 0.94 7.60 -4.75
N ILE A 17 0.44 7.93 -5.95
CA ILE A 17 1.28 8.19 -7.12
C ILE A 17 2.12 9.45 -6.91
N ILE A 18 1.54 10.51 -6.36
CA ILE A 18 2.27 11.75 -6.06
C ILE A 18 3.42 11.47 -5.07
N ILE A 19 3.16 10.73 -4.00
CA ILE A 19 4.19 10.35 -3.01
C ILE A 19 5.29 9.51 -3.67
N LEU A 20 4.92 8.50 -4.47
CA LEU A 20 5.91 7.68 -5.17
C LEU A 20 6.73 8.53 -6.16
N TYR A 21 6.11 9.50 -6.81
CA TYR A 21 6.79 10.39 -7.77
C TYR A 21 7.77 11.35 -7.07
N LEU A 22 7.46 11.81 -5.86
CA LEU A 22 8.37 12.61 -5.03
C LEU A 22 9.72 11.91 -4.76
N ASN A 23 9.77 10.57 -4.85
CA ASN A 23 11.01 9.80 -4.79
C ASN A 23 12.03 10.13 -5.88
N LEU A 24 11.58 10.68 -7.01
CA LEU A 24 12.45 11.08 -8.11
C LEU A 24 13.03 12.47 -7.92
N LEU A 25 12.41 13.30 -7.07
CA LEU A 25 12.73 14.71 -6.90
C LEU A 25 13.54 14.97 -5.64
N LEU A 26 13.24 14.23 -4.57
CA LEU A 26 13.82 14.45 -3.26
C LEU A 26 15.04 13.53 -3.03
N PRO A 27 16.16 14.02 -2.47
CA PRO A 27 17.33 13.21 -2.14
C PRO A 27 17.11 12.47 -0.81
N ILE A 28 16.02 11.71 -0.73
CA ILE A 28 15.59 10.97 0.46
C ILE A 28 15.72 9.47 0.17
N SER A 29 15.79 8.65 1.22
CA SER A 29 15.81 7.20 1.05
C SER A 29 14.50 6.71 0.40
N THR A 30 14.64 5.92 -0.67
CA THR A 30 13.51 5.31 -1.39
C THR A 30 12.58 4.54 -0.46
N LEU A 31 13.15 3.84 0.53
CA LEU A 31 12.42 3.08 1.55
C LEU A 31 11.47 3.96 2.37
N SER A 32 11.88 5.17 2.76
CA SER A 32 11.01 6.05 3.55
C SER A 32 9.80 6.57 2.75
N ILE A 33 9.96 6.75 1.44
CA ILE A 33 8.85 7.22 0.59
C ILE A 33 7.91 6.05 0.26
N LEU A 34 8.47 4.86 0.04
CA LEU A 34 7.71 3.62 -0.09
C LEU A 34 6.90 3.30 1.18
N THR A 35 7.47 3.47 2.37
CA THR A 35 6.73 3.31 3.64
C THR A 35 5.60 4.34 3.74
N LEU A 36 5.86 5.62 3.42
CA LEU A 36 4.81 6.64 3.41
C LEU A 36 3.68 6.32 2.44
N ALA A 37 4.00 5.89 1.21
CA ALA A 37 2.99 5.46 0.24
C ALA A 37 2.19 4.25 0.74
N SER A 38 2.85 3.29 1.41
CA SER A 38 2.21 2.09 1.96
C SER A 38 1.14 2.39 3.00
N LEU A 39 1.26 3.49 3.76
CA LEU A 39 0.30 3.89 4.79
C LEU A 39 -1.07 4.27 4.20
N LEU A 40 -1.12 4.66 2.92
CA LEU A 40 -2.38 5.06 2.28
C LEU A 40 -3.33 3.88 2.06
N VAL A 41 -2.82 2.67 1.85
CA VAL A 41 -3.62 1.44 1.69
C VAL A 41 -4.42 1.09 2.97
N PRO A 42 -3.82 0.99 4.18
CA PRO A 42 -4.58 0.78 5.40
C PRO A 42 -5.45 1.98 5.77
N ILE A 43 -5.08 3.23 5.42
CA ILE A 43 -5.98 4.39 5.58
C ILE A 43 -7.26 4.21 4.76
N ALA A 44 -7.15 3.72 3.51
CA ALA A 44 -8.32 3.38 2.69
C ALA A 44 -9.22 2.34 3.37
N LEU A 45 -8.58 1.36 4.01
CA LEU A 45 -9.24 0.27 4.71
C LEU A 45 -10.01 0.76 5.94
N ILE A 46 -9.44 1.67 6.72
CA ILE A 46 -10.08 2.29 7.91
C ILE A 46 -11.23 3.22 7.51
N LYS A 47 -11.05 4.04 6.46
CA LYS A 47 -12.07 5.04 6.04
C LYS A 47 -13.25 4.45 5.27
N SER A 48 -13.08 3.31 4.64
CA SER A 48 -14.05 2.78 3.68
C SER A 48 -14.25 1.28 3.86
N SER A 49 -13.66 0.45 2.99
CA SER A 49 -13.90 -0.99 2.95
C SER A 49 -12.72 -1.75 2.35
N ILE A 50 -12.67 -3.06 2.58
CA ILE A 50 -11.61 -3.92 2.02
C ILE A 50 -11.48 -3.80 0.50
N LYS A 51 -12.62 -3.71 -0.21
CA LYS A 51 -12.66 -3.60 -1.67
C LYS A 51 -11.97 -2.32 -2.14
N SER A 52 -12.18 -1.22 -1.41
CA SER A 52 -11.52 0.06 -1.73
C SER A 52 -10.00 0.02 -1.51
N ALA A 53 -9.52 -0.65 -0.47
CA ALA A 53 -8.09 -0.80 -0.23
C ALA A 53 -7.40 -1.62 -1.34
N PHE A 54 -8.03 -2.71 -1.77
CA PHE A 54 -7.58 -3.48 -2.93
C PHE A 54 -7.57 -2.63 -4.21
N SER A 55 -8.61 -1.83 -4.46
CA SER A 55 -8.62 -0.91 -5.59
C SER A 55 -7.48 0.11 -5.53
N VAL A 56 -7.20 0.69 -4.35
CA VAL A 56 -6.08 1.61 -4.18
C VAL A 56 -4.76 0.94 -4.54
N TYR A 57 -4.51 -0.26 -4.01
CA TYR A 57 -3.28 -1.01 -4.30
C TYR A 57 -3.14 -1.38 -5.78
N ILE A 58 -4.15 -2.01 -6.38
CA ILE A 58 -4.08 -2.52 -7.77
C ILE A 58 -3.93 -1.35 -8.75
N ILE A 59 -4.76 -0.31 -8.60
CA ILE A 59 -4.80 0.80 -9.54
C ILE A 59 -3.53 1.66 -9.41
N SER A 60 -3.05 1.92 -8.19
CA SER A 60 -1.78 2.66 -7.99
C SER A 60 -0.59 1.89 -8.55
N SER A 61 -0.58 0.56 -8.44
CA SER A 61 0.49 -0.29 -9.01
C SER A 61 0.48 -0.24 -10.54
N ILE A 62 -0.69 -0.34 -11.17
CA ILE A 62 -0.84 -0.25 -12.63
C ILE A 62 -0.42 1.12 -13.13
N ILE A 63 -0.98 2.20 -12.57
CA ILE A 63 -0.66 3.56 -13.01
C ILE A 63 0.82 3.87 -12.75
N GLY A 64 1.34 3.44 -11.61
CA GLY A 64 2.72 3.67 -11.27
C GLY A 64 3.69 2.98 -12.22
N PHE A 65 3.31 1.85 -12.83
CA PHE A 65 4.14 1.17 -13.83
C PHE A 65 4.36 2.00 -15.10
N PHE A 66 3.43 2.90 -15.43
CA PHE A 66 3.55 3.80 -16.58
C PHE A 66 4.35 5.07 -16.26
N ILE A 67 4.33 5.54 -15.02
CA ILE A 67 4.86 6.86 -14.63
C ILE A 67 6.23 6.76 -13.97
N LEU A 68 6.47 5.70 -13.19
CA LEU A 68 7.63 5.57 -12.31
C LEU A 68 8.65 4.57 -12.86
N PRO A 69 9.94 4.70 -12.46
CA PRO A 69 10.96 3.70 -12.75
C PRO A 69 10.60 2.32 -12.20
N ILE A 70 10.96 1.29 -12.95
CA ILE A 70 10.63 -0.11 -12.66
C ILE A 70 11.10 -0.55 -11.26
N ASN A 71 12.25 -0.04 -10.80
CA ASN A 71 12.85 -0.41 -9.52
C ASN A 71 11.98 0.03 -8.33
N ILE A 72 11.35 1.21 -8.43
CA ILE A 72 10.52 1.76 -7.35
C ILE A 72 9.16 1.07 -7.35
N ILE A 73 8.52 0.96 -8.51
CA ILE A 73 7.19 0.39 -8.60
C ILE A 73 7.18 -1.11 -8.31
N SER A 74 8.25 -1.84 -8.66
CA SER A 74 8.37 -3.25 -8.31
C SER A 74 8.43 -3.45 -6.80
N LEU A 75 9.18 -2.62 -6.07
CA LEU A 75 9.22 -2.67 -4.61
C LEU A 75 7.87 -2.30 -3.98
N TYR A 76 7.19 -1.29 -4.55
CA TYR A 76 5.85 -0.92 -4.10
C TYR A 76 4.84 -2.05 -4.32
N ALA A 77 4.78 -2.61 -5.53
CA ALA A 77 3.82 -3.66 -5.87
C ALA A 77 4.09 -4.95 -5.08
N SER A 78 5.34 -5.39 -5.01
CA SER A 78 5.66 -6.68 -4.39
C SER A 78 5.54 -6.64 -2.86
N PHE A 79 6.00 -5.57 -2.20
CA PHE A 79 6.10 -5.54 -0.73
C PHE A 79 5.18 -4.50 -0.08
N PHE A 80 5.42 -3.21 -0.36
CA PHE A 80 4.84 -2.13 0.43
C PHE A 80 3.33 -1.96 0.22
N GLY A 81 2.85 -2.12 -1.01
CA GLY A 81 1.44 -1.95 -1.35
C GLY A 81 0.57 -3.09 -0.81
N ILE A 82 1.06 -4.33 -0.86
CA ILE A 82 0.32 -5.51 -0.38
C ILE A 82 0.28 -5.56 1.15
N TYR A 83 1.29 -5.01 1.84
CA TYR A 83 1.45 -5.12 3.29
C TYR A 83 0.24 -4.60 4.07
N GLY A 84 -0.35 -3.48 3.65
CA GLY A 84 -1.54 -2.92 4.30
C GLY A 84 -2.73 -3.87 4.32
N ILE A 85 -2.87 -4.70 3.29
CA ILE A 85 -3.93 -5.71 3.16
C ILE A 85 -3.58 -6.93 4.01
N ILE A 86 -2.34 -7.41 3.94
CA ILE A 86 -1.88 -8.56 4.72
C ILE A 86 -2.01 -8.28 6.22
N LYS A 87 -1.60 -7.10 6.67
CA LYS A 87 -1.74 -6.66 8.06
C LYS A 87 -3.19 -6.76 8.53
N TYR A 88 -4.15 -6.32 7.72
CA TYR A 88 -5.57 -6.42 8.05
C TYR A 88 -6.04 -7.88 8.24
N TYR A 89 -5.62 -8.80 7.37
CA TYR A 89 -5.98 -10.20 7.53
C TYR A 89 -5.31 -10.84 8.74
N ILE A 90 -4.07 -10.46 9.05
CA ILE A 90 -3.35 -10.94 10.23
C ILE A 90 -4.07 -10.50 11.51
N GLU A 91 -4.43 -9.22 11.62
CA GLU A 91 -5.12 -8.67 12.81
C GLU A 91 -6.53 -9.26 13.00
N LYS A 92 -7.15 -9.80 11.95
CA LYS A 92 -8.43 -10.50 12.05
C LYS A 92 -8.35 -11.85 12.77
N ILE A 93 -7.16 -12.44 12.88
CA ILE A 93 -6.95 -13.76 13.51
C ILE A 93 -7.11 -13.68 15.03
N ASN A 94 -6.91 -12.49 15.65
CA ASN A 94 -7.07 -12.25 17.09
C ASN A 94 -6.27 -13.22 17.99
N LYS A 95 -5.14 -13.75 17.48
CA LYS A 95 -4.25 -14.64 18.23
C LYS A 95 -2.85 -14.04 18.23
N PHE A 96 -2.48 -13.43 19.36
CA PHE A 96 -1.23 -12.68 19.54
C PHE A 96 0.02 -13.40 19.00
N TYR A 97 0.20 -14.68 19.33
CA TYR A 97 1.34 -15.47 18.88
C TYR A 97 1.36 -15.72 17.37
N LEU A 98 0.21 -16.02 16.77
CA LEU A 98 0.10 -16.24 15.32
C LEU A 98 0.31 -14.93 14.55
N GLU A 99 -0.15 -13.80 15.09
CA GLU A 99 0.05 -12.49 14.47
C GLU A 99 1.52 -12.10 14.36
N ILE A 100 2.30 -12.34 15.43
CA ILE A 100 3.73 -12.04 15.46
C ILE A 100 4.48 -12.96 14.48
N ILE A 101 4.16 -14.25 14.47
CA ILE A 101 4.78 -15.23 13.58
C ILE A 101 4.51 -14.87 12.11
N LEU A 102 3.26 -14.53 11.76
CA LEU A 102 2.91 -14.17 10.38
C LEU A 102 3.56 -12.85 9.94
N LYS A 103 3.65 -11.86 10.83
CA LYS A 103 4.38 -10.60 10.56
C LYS A 103 5.87 -10.85 10.33
N LEU A 104 6.49 -11.71 11.14
CA LEU A 104 7.89 -12.09 10.99
C LEU A 104 8.11 -12.86 9.68
N ILE A 105 7.30 -13.86 9.37
CA ILE A 105 7.41 -14.62 8.11
C ILE A 105 7.30 -13.68 6.91
N PHE A 106 6.38 -12.73 6.93
CA PHE A 106 6.24 -11.76 5.85
C PHE A 106 7.48 -10.87 5.71
N LEU A 107 8.05 -10.40 6.81
CA LEU A 107 9.27 -9.60 6.80
C LEU A 107 10.50 -10.41 6.36
N THR A 108 10.58 -11.70 6.70
CA THR A 108 11.73 -12.55 6.35
C THR A 108 11.70 -13.01 4.90
N LEU A 109 10.53 -13.10 4.27
CA LEU A 109 10.37 -13.55 2.89
C LEU A 109 10.75 -12.48 1.84
N PHE A 110 11.01 -11.25 2.25
CA PHE A 110 11.29 -10.08 1.42
C PHE A 110 12.56 -9.38 1.87
#